data_AF-A9G1F3-F1
#
_entry.id   AF-A9G1F3-F1
#
_cell.length_a   1.000
_cell.length_b   1.000
_cell.length_c   1.000
_cell.angle_alpha   90.00
_cell.angle_beta   90.00
_cell.angle_gamma   90.00
#
_symmetry.space_group_name_H-M   'P 1'
#
loop_
_entity.id
_entity.type
_entity.pdbx_description
1 polymer ?
#
loop_
_entity_poly.entity_id
_entity_poly.type
_entity_poly.pdbx_seq_one_letter_code
_entity_poly.pdbx_strand_id
1 'polypeptide(L)'
;MRRHDHVLLAPGAGASGRTVHAPPAGRGRPHVPHVDDRLAPPETRVEYLHGVEVYAAPADPPHATQHFDLTYVLGAHVAEGYRGAVDMLTRTDLGSDYAADASVFAQKPDRAGRRRLEELAFEVSDKQALAVPTTKARLLIARGVRRVFCILVKQRRVMEWSRETDGWRPLPKDAVIEDPCLVRPLPIQALLEATSSDDAVARALLDKRVPALEAALAEGEARGEARGEARGEARGEARGEARGEARGEARGEARGEIRMAQEAILTVLESRGVATPAEVARAIAGCEDLGKLRRWIKRAATATTAAEVVAGSRRKR
;
A
#
# COMPACT_ATOMS: atom_id res chain seq x y z
N MET A 1 -40.85 53.64 16.90
CA MET A 1 -40.94 54.19 18.28
C MET A 1 -42.20 53.60 18.90
N ARG A 2 -42.15 52.77 19.93
CA ARG A 2 -41.55 52.99 21.25
C ARG A 2 -40.83 51.74 21.77
N ARG A 3 -39.67 51.96 22.39
CA ARG A 3 -38.92 50.97 23.17
C ARG A 3 -39.65 50.76 24.50
N HIS A 4 -39.80 49.50 24.92
CA HIS A 4 -40.10 49.18 26.31
C HIS A 4 -38.79 48.77 26.97
N ASP A 5 -38.21 49.72 27.72
CA ASP A 5 -37.13 49.46 28.66
C ASP A 5 -37.74 48.77 29.89
N HIS A 6 -37.28 47.55 30.20
CA HIS A 6 -37.58 46.91 31.47
C HIS A 6 -36.35 46.98 32.37
N VAL A 7 -36.40 47.91 33.32
CA VAL A 7 -35.48 48.01 34.46
C VAL A 7 -36.03 47.12 35.57
N LEU A 8 -35.26 46.11 35.98
CA LEU A 8 -35.50 45.37 37.21
C LEU A 8 -34.72 46.04 38.35
N LEU A 9 -35.45 46.68 39.27
CA LEU A 9 -34.93 47.17 40.55
C LEU A 9 -35.30 46.16 41.64
N ALA A 10 -34.32 45.65 42.38
CA ALA A 10 -34.55 44.91 43.62
C ALA A 10 -34.30 45.83 44.83
N PRO A 11 -35.17 45.86 45.85
CA PRO A 11 -34.96 46.63 47.07
C PRO A 11 -34.28 45.76 48.16
N GLY A 12 -33.38 46.35 48.96
CA GLY A 12 -32.98 45.76 50.25
C GLY A 12 -31.56 46.07 50.70
N ALA A 13 -31.44 46.92 51.72
CA ALA A 13 -30.23 47.50 52.31
C ALA A 13 -29.23 46.49 52.92
N GLY A 14 -27.93 46.87 52.89
CA GLY A 14 -26.98 46.45 53.93
C GLY A 14 -25.55 46.08 53.54
N ALA A 15 -24.79 46.95 52.84
CA ALA A 15 -23.32 46.90 52.89
C ALA A 15 -22.68 48.20 52.38
N SER A 16 -21.64 48.67 53.06
CA SER A 16 -20.83 49.84 52.70
C SER A 16 -20.33 49.76 51.26
N GLY A 17 -20.71 50.73 50.43
CA GLY A 17 -20.35 50.79 49.02
C GLY A 17 -18.84 50.96 48.82
N ARG A 18 -18.15 49.87 48.49
CA ARG A 18 -16.96 49.95 47.64
C ARG A 18 -17.47 50.07 46.20
N THR A 19 -17.37 51.27 45.64
CA THR A 19 -17.44 51.48 44.19
C THR A 19 -16.36 50.62 43.55
N VAL A 20 -16.76 49.49 42.98
CA VAL A 20 -15.87 48.70 42.11
C VAL A 20 -15.84 49.43 40.78
N HIS A 21 -14.86 50.31 40.60
CA HIS A 21 -14.54 50.84 39.28
C HIS A 21 -14.09 49.66 38.41
N ALA A 22 -14.80 49.40 37.31
CA ALA A 22 -14.28 48.55 36.26
C ALA A 22 -12.91 49.13 35.82
N PRO A 23 -11.86 48.31 35.71
CA PRO A 23 -10.58 48.81 35.25
C PRO A 23 -10.76 49.43 33.86
N PRO A 24 -10.03 50.52 33.54
CA PRO A 24 -10.11 51.11 32.21
C PRO A 24 -9.75 50.03 31.19
N ALA A 25 -10.49 49.99 30.08
CA ALA A 25 -10.26 49.07 28.97
C ALA A 25 -8.82 49.23 28.48
N GLY A 26 -7.92 48.42 29.07
CA GLY A 26 -6.58 48.24 28.56
C GLY A 26 -6.71 47.73 27.15
N ARG A 27 -5.85 48.22 26.26
CA ARG A 27 -5.64 47.68 24.92
C ARG A 27 -5.02 46.27 24.99
N GLY A 28 -5.66 45.37 25.73
CA GLY A 28 -5.37 43.94 25.75
C GLY A 28 -5.98 43.32 24.51
N ARG A 29 -5.27 42.34 23.93
CA ARG A 29 -5.83 41.51 22.86
C ARG A 29 -7.18 40.96 23.34
N PRO A 30 -8.24 40.96 22.50
CA PRO A 30 -9.52 40.37 22.87
C PRO A 30 -9.27 38.95 23.39
N HIS A 31 -9.83 38.65 24.57
CA HIS A 31 -9.72 37.34 25.18
C HIS A 31 -10.46 36.34 24.28
N VAL A 32 -9.71 35.49 23.58
CA VAL A 32 -10.27 34.40 22.80
C VAL A 32 -10.47 33.21 23.74
N PRO A 33 -11.71 32.69 23.89
CA PRO A 33 -11.98 31.54 24.73
C PRO A 33 -11.13 30.32 24.36
N HIS A 34 -10.95 29.41 25.32
CA HIS A 34 -10.29 28.14 25.05
C HIS A 34 -11.13 27.29 24.08
N VAL A 35 -10.50 26.46 23.24
CA VAL A 35 -11.19 25.67 22.20
C VAL A 35 -12.22 24.69 22.79
N ASP A 36 -12.02 24.29 24.04
CA ASP A 36 -12.91 23.42 24.79
C ASP A 36 -13.94 24.13 25.67
N ASP A 37 -13.95 25.47 25.69
CA ASP A 37 -15.06 26.19 26.32
C ASP A 37 -16.34 25.94 25.51
N ARG A 38 -17.49 25.90 26.20
CA ARG A 38 -18.76 25.49 25.60
C ARG A 38 -19.82 26.58 25.77
N LEU A 39 -20.53 26.90 24.68
CA LEU A 39 -21.88 27.47 24.74
C LEU A 39 -22.90 26.36 24.59
N ALA A 40 -22.70 25.48 23.60
CA ALA A 40 -23.52 24.30 23.40
C ALA A 40 -23.42 23.39 24.63
N PRO A 41 -24.55 22.92 25.20
CA PRO A 41 -24.50 21.94 26.26
C PRO A 41 -23.75 20.68 25.80
N PRO A 42 -22.90 20.08 26.66
CA PRO A 42 -22.13 18.90 26.29
C PRO A 42 -23.02 17.76 25.76
N GLU A 43 -22.51 17.02 24.77
CA GLU A 43 -23.19 15.83 24.19
C GLU A 43 -24.60 16.12 23.65
N THR A 44 -24.82 17.32 23.11
CA THR A 44 -26.05 17.70 22.40
C THR A 44 -25.83 17.91 20.92
N ARG A 45 -26.91 17.97 20.14
CA ARG A 45 -26.90 18.33 18.71
C ARG A 45 -27.04 19.84 18.49
N VAL A 46 -26.71 20.64 19.49
CA VAL A 46 -26.81 22.10 19.41
C VAL A 46 -25.45 22.68 19.05
N GLU A 47 -25.45 23.64 18.14
CA GLU A 47 -24.30 24.44 17.76
C GLU A 47 -24.68 25.92 17.90
N TYR A 48 -23.71 26.80 18.10
CA TYR A 48 -23.91 28.24 18.03
C TYR A 48 -23.09 28.84 16.89
N LEU A 49 -23.75 29.65 16.06
CA LEU A 49 -23.13 30.45 15.01
C LEU A 49 -23.50 31.92 15.21
N HIS A 50 -22.51 32.76 15.54
CA HIS A 50 -22.70 34.19 15.79
C HIS A 50 -23.78 34.48 16.87
N GLY A 51 -23.83 33.68 17.92
CA GLY A 51 -24.78 33.80 19.02
C GLY A 51 -26.17 33.25 18.71
N VAL A 52 -26.39 32.69 17.52
CA VAL A 52 -27.64 32.03 17.13
C VAL A 52 -27.50 30.54 17.38
N GLU A 53 -28.45 29.98 18.12
CA GLU A 53 -28.57 28.55 18.33
C GLU A 53 -29.01 27.85 17.02
N VAL A 54 -28.31 26.79 16.66
CA VAL A 54 -28.55 25.97 15.48
C VAL A 54 -28.64 24.51 15.90
N TYR A 55 -29.68 23.81 15.45
CA TYR A 55 -29.80 22.37 15.65
C TYR A 55 -29.12 21.61 14.50
N ALA A 56 -28.04 20.90 14.82
CA ALA A 56 -27.32 20.01 13.91
C ALA A 56 -28.09 18.69 13.76
N ALA A 57 -29.06 18.68 12.84
CA ALA A 57 -29.84 17.48 12.56
C ALA A 57 -28.93 16.29 12.16
N PRO A 58 -29.30 15.05 12.49
CA PRO A 58 -28.66 13.85 11.94
C PRO A 58 -28.65 13.88 10.40
N ALA A 59 -27.66 13.22 9.80
CA ALA A 59 -27.52 13.17 8.35
C ALA A 59 -28.36 12.03 7.75
N ASP A 60 -29.05 12.31 6.64
CA ASP A 60 -29.66 11.30 5.76
C ASP A 60 -28.65 10.82 4.70
N PRO A 61 -28.80 9.63 4.10
CA PRO A 61 -28.07 9.27 2.88
C PRO A 61 -28.36 10.28 1.75
N PRO A 62 -27.36 10.68 0.94
CA PRO A 62 -25.98 10.18 0.86
C PRO A 62 -24.99 10.90 1.79
N HIS A 63 -25.44 11.88 2.58
CA HIS A 63 -24.58 12.66 3.48
C HIS A 63 -23.92 11.75 4.53
N ALA A 64 -24.72 10.93 5.20
CA ALA A 64 -24.24 10.03 6.25
C ALA A 64 -23.17 9.04 5.78
N THR A 65 -23.29 8.49 4.57
CA THR A 65 -22.30 7.54 4.03
C THR A 65 -21.00 8.25 3.64
N GLN A 66 -21.09 9.47 3.11
CA GLN A 66 -19.90 10.25 2.78
C GLN A 66 -19.08 10.65 4.02
N HIS A 67 -19.73 10.87 5.17
CA HIS A 67 -19.03 11.04 6.45
C HIS A 67 -18.17 9.82 6.80
N PHE A 68 -18.76 8.62 6.68
CA PHE A 68 -18.05 7.37 6.93
C PHE A 68 -16.84 7.22 5.98
N ASP A 69 -17.04 7.46 4.68
CA ASP A 69 -15.98 7.35 3.67
C ASP A 69 -14.84 8.35 3.93
N LEU A 70 -15.17 9.61 4.25
CA LEU A 70 -14.20 10.64 4.62
C LEU A 70 -13.35 10.18 5.80
N THR A 71 -13.98 9.69 6.87
CA THR A 71 -13.27 9.35 8.11
C THR A 71 -12.42 8.10 7.97
N TYR A 72 -12.85 7.11 7.17
CA TYR A 72 -12.05 5.94 6.81
C TYR A 72 -10.74 6.34 6.13
N VAL A 73 -10.83 7.16 5.07
CA VAL A 73 -9.65 7.56 4.31
C VAL A 73 -8.79 8.55 5.12
N LEU A 74 -9.39 9.57 5.72
CA LEU A 74 -8.67 10.57 6.51
C LEU A 74 -7.95 9.92 7.70
N GLY A 75 -8.63 9.04 8.44
CA GLY A 75 -8.06 8.33 9.60
C GLY A 75 -6.82 7.52 9.23
N ALA A 76 -6.84 6.83 8.09
CA ALA A 76 -5.67 6.12 7.56
C ALA A 76 -4.52 7.08 7.23
N HIS A 77 -4.80 8.31 6.79
CA HIS A 77 -3.78 9.28 6.40
C HIS A 77 -3.22 10.13 7.55
N VAL A 78 -3.90 10.27 8.69
CA VAL A 78 -3.39 11.09 9.82
C VAL A 78 -1.98 10.66 10.23
N ALA A 79 -1.01 11.58 10.23
CA ALA A 79 0.37 11.34 10.61
C ALA A 79 0.56 11.06 12.11
N GLU A 80 1.71 10.48 12.47
CA GLU A 80 2.13 10.34 13.86
C GLU A 80 2.21 11.72 14.54
N GLY A 81 1.78 11.80 15.81
CA GLY A 81 1.72 13.06 16.57
C GLY A 81 0.45 13.88 16.33
N TYR A 82 -0.43 13.45 15.42
CA TYR A 82 -1.75 14.04 15.18
C TYR A 82 -2.87 13.05 15.51
N ARG A 83 -4.09 13.59 15.64
CA ARG A 83 -5.31 12.81 15.86
C ARG A 83 -6.44 13.35 15.00
N GLY A 84 -7.22 12.44 14.41
CA GLY A 84 -8.47 12.75 13.76
C GLY A 84 -9.63 12.75 14.77
N ALA A 85 -10.64 13.59 14.54
CA ALA A 85 -11.88 13.60 15.31
C ALA A 85 -13.09 13.85 14.41
N VAL A 86 -14.25 13.39 14.88
CA VAL A 86 -15.57 13.60 14.28
C VAL A 86 -16.47 14.30 15.29
N ASP A 87 -17.38 15.14 14.82
CA ASP A 87 -18.37 15.84 15.66
C ASP A 87 -17.74 16.54 16.91
N MET A 88 -16.50 17.01 16.79
CA MET A 88 -15.76 17.62 17.90
C MET A 88 -16.06 19.12 17.96
N LEU A 89 -16.82 19.54 18.98
CA LEU A 89 -17.14 20.94 19.22
C LEU A 89 -15.87 21.78 19.44
N THR A 90 -15.80 22.90 18.71
CA THR A 90 -14.74 23.88 18.86
C THR A 90 -15.27 25.28 19.02
N ARG A 91 -14.82 25.92 20.09
CA ARG A 91 -15.07 27.32 20.39
C ARG A 91 -14.29 28.23 19.45
N THR A 92 -14.98 28.79 18.46
CA THR A 92 -14.35 29.59 17.39
C THR A 92 -14.33 31.09 17.68
N ASP A 93 -15.27 31.61 18.46
CA ASP A 93 -15.22 32.97 18.99
C ASP A 93 -16.07 33.09 20.27
N LEU A 94 -16.47 34.31 20.65
CA LEU A 94 -17.33 34.55 21.82
C LEU A 94 -18.80 34.15 21.60
N GLY A 95 -19.25 34.08 20.35
CA GLY A 95 -20.65 33.77 19.99
C GLY A 95 -20.83 32.40 19.36
N SER A 96 -19.76 31.68 19.06
CA SER A 96 -19.82 30.49 18.20
C SER A 96 -19.04 29.31 18.79
N ASP A 97 -19.67 28.15 18.76
CA ASP A 97 -19.06 26.84 18.92
C ASP A 97 -19.85 25.81 18.10
N TYR A 98 -19.14 25.01 17.33
CA TYR A 98 -19.75 24.01 16.46
C TYR A 98 -18.74 22.95 16.14
N ALA A 99 -19.20 21.84 15.59
CA ALA A 99 -18.35 20.78 15.14
C ALA A 99 -18.17 20.87 13.62
N ALA A 100 -16.92 20.67 13.19
CA ALA A 100 -16.67 20.22 11.83
C ALA A 100 -16.92 18.71 11.77
N ASP A 101 -17.42 18.23 10.63
CA ASP A 101 -17.75 16.81 10.42
C ASP A 101 -16.53 15.90 10.63
N ALA A 102 -15.36 16.34 10.15
CA ALA A 102 -14.10 15.74 10.53
C ALA A 102 -13.01 16.81 10.70
N SER A 103 -12.04 16.55 11.57
CA SER A 103 -10.90 17.42 11.78
C SER A 103 -9.63 16.67 12.15
N VAL A 104 -8.48 17.31 11.97
CA VAL A 104 -7.17 16.81 12.40
C VAL A 104 -6.48 17.87 13.26
N PHE A 105 -5.98 17.46 14.41
CA PHE A 105 -5.31 18.33 15.38
C PHE A 105 -4.08 17.64 15.98
N ALA A 106 -3.15 18.45 16.51
CA ALA A 106 -1.96 17.92 17.16
C ALA A 106 -2.34 17.19 18.46
N GLN A 107 -1.86 15.95 18.61
CA GLN A 107 -2.12 15.11 19.78
C GLN A 107 -1.43 15.65 21.03
N LYS A 108 -0.26 16.27 20.87
CA LYS A 108 0.48 16.87 21.99
C LYS A 108 -0.28 18.11 22.50
N PRO A 109 -0.61 18.19 23.79
CA PRO A 109 -1.36 19.32 24.33
C PRO A 109 -0.58 20.64 24.24
N ASP A 110 -1.29 21.76 24.47
CA ASP A 110 -0.68 23.07 24.66
C ASP A 110 0.19 23.11 25.94
N ARG A 111 0.84 24.25 26.22
CA ARG A 111 1.69 24.39 27.41
C ARG A 111 0.92 24.25 28.74
N ALA A 112 -0.40 24.43 28.72
CA ALA A 112 -1.28 24.29 29.87
C ALA A 112 -1.93 22.90 29.96
N GLY A 113 -1.51 21.95 29.12
CA GLY A 113 -2.05 20.59 29.11
C GLY A 113 -3.41 20.46 28.41
N ARG A 114 -3.87 21.49 27.69
CA ARG A 114 -5.18 21.50 27.04
C ARG A 114 -5.09 21.15 25.55
N ARG A 115 -6.24 20.80 24.96
CA ARG A 115 -6.35 20.50 23.53
C ARG A 115 -5.93 21.71 22.69
N ARG A 116 -5.26 21.43 21.57
CA ARG A 116 -4.91 22.44 20.57
C ARG A 116 -6.02 22.56 19.53
N LEU A 117 -6.09 23.73 18.89
CA LEU A 117 -6.97 23.96 17.74
C LEU A 117 -6.66 22.96 16.62
N GLU A 118 -7.68 22.63 15.85
CA GLU A 118 -7.58 21.88 14.61
C GLU A 118 -6.67 22.60 13.62
N GLU A 119 -5.91 21.81 12.85
CA GLU A 119 -5.12 22.32 11.74
C GLU A 119 -5.84 22.14 10.41
N LEU A 120 -6.55 21.01 10.27
CA LEU A 120 -7.40 20.69 9.13
C LEU A 120 -8.83 20.48 9.61
N ALA A 121 -9.81 20.99 8.86
CA ALA A 121 -11.22 20.74 9.09
C ALA A 121 -11.94 20.41 7.77
N PHE A 122 -12.94 19.55 7.84
CA PHE A 122 -13.70 19.06 6.71
C PHE A 122 -15.19 19.16 7.04
N GLU A 123 -15.95 19.73 6.11
CA GLU A 123 -17.41 19.74 6.10
C GLU A 123 -17.89 18.86 4.94
N VAL A 124 -19.02 18.21 5.10
CA VAL A 124 -19.73 17.47 4.08
C VAL A 124 -21.08 18.16 3.87
N SER A 125 -21.42 18.43 2.61
CA SER A 125 -22.66 19.10 2.26
C SER A 125 -23.35 18.36 1.14
N ASP A 126 -24.62 18.00 1.39
CA ASP A 126 -25.53 17.44 0.40
C ASP A 126 -26.22 18.52 -0.46
N LYS A 127 -26.23 19.75 0.04
CA LYS A 127 -26.89 20.91 -0.58
C LYS A 127 -25.93 21.62 -1.52
N GLN A 128 -26.51 22.18 -2.59
CA GLN A 128 -25.85 23.22 -3.40
C GLN A 128 -25.58 24.50 -2.60
N ALA A 129 -26.29 24.69 -1.47
CA ALA A 129 -26.17 25.87 -0.63
C ALA A 129 -24.93 25.80 0.28
N LEU A 130 -23.93 26.62 -0.04
CA LEU A 130 -22.70 26.74 0.73
C LEU A 130 -22.81 27.72 1.91
N ALA A 131 -23.98 28.27 2.22
CA ALA A 131 -24.10 29.36 3.19
C ALA A 131 -23.60 28.98 4.60
N VAL A 132 -24.03 27.82 5.12
CA VAL A 132 -23.59 27.32 6.43
C VAL A 132 -22.12 26.89 6.39
N PRO A 133 -21.65 26.04 5.46
CA PRO A 133 -20.23 25.72 5.34
C PRO A 133 -19.34 26.95 5.18
N THR A 134 -19.78 27.98 4.45
CA THR A 134 -19.05 29.25 4.28
C THR A 134 -18.88 29.98 5.61
N THR A 135 -19.95 30.06 6.40
CA THR A 135 -19.92 30.69 7.73
C THR A 135 -18.96 29.94 8.65
N LYS A 136 -19.10 28.61 8.70
CA LYS A 136 -18.19 27.73 9.47
C LYS A 136 -16.74 27.83 9.00
N ALA A 137 -16.48 27.86 7.69
CA ALA A 137 -15.11 27.97 7.18
C ALA A 137 -14.46 29.30 7.58
N ARG A 138 -15.17 30.43 7.44
CA ARG A 138 -14.69 31.75 7.86
C ARG A 138 -14.34 31.80 9.34
N LEU A 139 -15.21 31.27 10.20
CA LEU A 139 -15.00 31.23 11.65
C LEU A 139 -13.79 30.38 12.04
N LEU A 140 -13.62 29.17 11.46
CA LEU A 140 -12.44 28.33 11.71
C LEU A 140 -11.14 29.00 11.23
N ILE A 141 -11.14 29.56 10.02
CA ILE A 141 -9.96 30.25 9.45
C ILE A 141 -9.58 31.47 10.31
N ALA A 142 -10.56 32.27 10.73
CA ALA A 142 -10.35 33.39 11.64
C ALA A 142 -9.83 32.94 13.01
N ARG A 143 -10.29 31.78 13.51
CA ARG A 143 -9.83 31.19 14.78
C ARG A 143 -8.38 30.67 14.71
N GLY A 144 -7.90 30.38 13.51
CA GLY A 144 -6.52 29.96 13.24
C GLY A 144 -6.38 28.57 12.61
N VAL A 145 -7.48 27.89 12.26
CA VAL A 145 -7.42 26.62 11.52
C VAL A 145 -6.71 26.87 10.20
N ARG A 146 -5.76 26.00 9.85
CA ARG A 146 -4.84 26.25 8.76
C ARG A 146 -5.55 26.10 7.41
N ARG A 147 -6.33 25.01 7.25
CA ARG A 147 -7.06 24.69 6.02
C ARG A 147 -8.44 24.12 6.33
N VAL A 148 -9.44 24.52 5.54
CA VAL A 148 -10.82 24.03 5.66
C VAL A 148 -11.29 23.53 4.30
N PHE A 149 -11.90 22.35 4.27
CA PHE A 149 -12.39 21.70 3.07
C PHE A 149 -13.89 21.47 3.15
N CYS A 150 -14.57 21.43 2.00
CA CYS A 150 -15.97 21.05 1.91
C CYS A 150 -16.18 20.02 0.80
N ILE A 151 -16.79 18.89 1.13
CA ILE A 151 -17.14 17.82 0.19
C ILE A 151 -18.59 18.01 -0.24
N LEU A 152 -18.80 18.26 -1.52
CA LEU A 152 -20.12 18.44 -2.12
C LEU A 152 -20.59 17.12 -2.70
N VAL A 153 -21.40 16.38 -1.93
CA VAL A 153 -21.71 14.97 -2.20
C VAL A 153 -22.42 14.79 -3.54
N LYS A 154 -23.46 15.61 -3.82
CA LYS A 154 -24.23 15.51 -5.06
C LYS A 154 -23.42 15.91 -6.30
N GLN A 155 -22.47 16.82 -6.13
CA GLN A 155 -21.62 17.32 -7.22
C GLN A 155 -20.36 16.48 -7.40
N ARG A 156 -20.04 15.58 -6.45
CA ARG A 156 -18.82 14.79 -6.39
C ARG A 156 -17.57 15.65 -6.55
N ARG A 157 -17.47 16.69 -5.72
CA ARG A 157 -16.37 17.67 -5.72
C ARG A 157 -15.89 17.93 -4.31
N VAL A 158 -14.60 18.21 -4.20
CA VAL A 158 -13.99 18.75 -2.99
C VAL A 158 -13.61 20.21 -3.24
N MET A 159 -13.92 21.06 -2.28
CA MET A 159 -13.62 22.48 -2.27
C MET A 159 -12.64 22.76 -1.13
N GLU A 160 -11.73 23.69 -1.34
CA GLU A 160 -10.85 24.24 -0.30
C GLU A 160 -11.17 25.72 -0.10
N TRP A 161 -11.19 26.17 1.15
CA TRP A 161 -11.34 27.58 1.46
C TRP A 161 -10.09 28.37 1.06
N SER A 162 -10.27 29.38 0.22
CA SER A 162 -9.22 30.33 -0.17
C SER A 162 -9.28 31.56 0.72
N ARG A 163 -8.18 31.83 1.43
CA ARG A 163 -8.02 33.06 2.23
C ARG A 163 -7.90 34.30 1.36
N GLU A 164 -7.36 34.16 0.16
CA GLU A 164 -7.16 35.28 -0.78
C GLU A 164 -8.49 35.80 -1.32
N THR A 165 -9.39 34.90 -1.68
CA THR A 165 -10.68 35.25 -2.29
C THR A 165 -11.84 35.24 -1.28
N ASP A 166 -11.57 34.93 -0.01
CA ASP A 166 -12.58 34.72 1.04
C ASP A 166 -13.75 33.83 0.55
N GLY A 167 -13.40 32.70 -0.08
CA GLY A 167 -14.38 31.86 -0.77
C GLY A 167 -13.85 30.48 -1.16
N TRP A 168 -14.74 29.65 -1.70
CA TRP A 168 -14.44 28.25 -2.04
C TRP A 168 -13.75 28.11 -3.40
N ARG A 169 -12.58 27.47 -3.40
CA ARG A 169 -11.86 27.06 -4.61
C ARG A 169 -12.05 25.56 -4.84
N PRO A 170 -12.49 25.11 -6.03
CA PRO A 170 -12.58 23.69 -6.30
C PRO A 170 -11.21 23.05 -6.47
N LEU A 171 -11.07 21.83 -5.96
CA LEU A 171 -9.89 21.01 -6.19
C LEU A 171 -10.13 20.06 -7.38
N PRO A 172 -9.18 19.94 -8.33
CA PRO A 172 -9.22 18.91 -9.36
C PRO A 172 -9.29 17.49 -8.77
N LYS A 173 -9.86 16.54 -9.51
CA LYS A 173 -10.00 15.15 -9.02
C LYS A 173 -8.66 14.45 -8.80
N ASP A 174 -7.69 14.74 -9.65
CA ASP A 174 -6.32 14.24 -9.61
C ASP A 174 -5.42 14.99 -8.63
N ALA A 175 -5.94 16.06 -7.99
CA ALA A 175 -5.20 16.78 -6.97
C ALA A 175 -5.03 15.94 -5.69
N VAL A 176 -4.07 16.37 -4.87
CA VAL A 176 -3.78 15.80 -3.55
C VAL A 176 -3.79 16.91 -2.50
N ILE A 177 -4.15 16.57 -1.27
CA ILE A 177 -3.97 17.41 -0.09
C ILE A 177 -2.62 17.04 0.52
N GLU A 178 -1.60 17.87 0.30
CA GLU A 178 -0.31 17.75 0.97
C GLU A 178 -0.34 18.54 2.27
N ASP A 179 0.00 17.90 3.39
CA ASP A 179 -0.01 18.56 4.69
C ASP A 179 0.83 17.79 5.73
N PRO A 180 1.55 18.46 6.65
CA PRO A 180 2.27 17.79 7.74
C PRO A 180 1.39 16.95 8.68
N CYS A 181 0.08 17.23 8.74
CA CYS A 181 -0.87 16.41 9.48
C CYS A 181 -1.13 15.04 8.85
N LEU A 182 -0.61 14.77 7.65
CA LEU A 182 -0.86 13.58 6.87
C LEU A 182 0.46 12.82 6.63
N VAL A 183 0.46 11.51 6.84
CA VAL A 183 1.63 10.63 6.64
C VAL A 183 2.09 10.64 5.18
N ARG A 184 1.15 10.90 4.28
CA ARG A 184 1.34 11.05 2.84
C ARG A 184 0.27 11.96 2.26
N PRO A 185 0.46 12.53 1.05
CA PRO A 185 -0.57 13.32 0.38
C PRO A 185 -1.88 12.55 0.24
N LEU A 186 -3.00 13.17 0.63
CA LEU A 186 -4.35 12.59 0.59
C LEU A 186 -5.00 12.86 -0.78
N PRO A 187 -5.24 11.85 -1.63
CA PRO A 187 -5.82 12.07 -2.96
C PRO A 187 -7.28 12.53 -2.89
N ILE A 188 -7.64 13.54 -3.69
CA ILE A 188 -9.03 14.03 -3.75
C ILE A 188 -9.98 12.96 -4.29
N GLN A 189 -9.53 12.17 -5.27
CA GLN A 189 -10.31 11.05 -5.80
C GLN A 189 -10.67 10.01 -4.72
N ALA A 190 -9.78 9.76 -3.76
CA ALA A 190 -10.01 8.81 -2.68
C ALA A 190 -11.14 9.24 -1.72
N LEU A 191 -11.45 10.54 -1.65
CA LEU A 191 -12.57 11.07 -0.88
C LEU A 191 -13.92 10.96 -1.62
N LEU A 192 -13.90 10.63 -2.92
CA LEU A 192 -15.09 10.67 -3.80
C LEU A 192 -15.45 9.32 -4.42
N GLU A 193 -14.53 8.34 -4.40
CA GLU A 193 -14.63 7.08 -5.13
C GLU A 193 -14.08 5.91 -4.30
N ALA A 194 -14.96 4.97 -3.93
CA ALA A 194 -14.63 3.83 -3.08
C ALA A 194 -13.43 2.99 -3.57
N THR A 195 -13.31 2.77 -4.89
CA THR A 195 -12.17 2.02 -5.46
C THR A 195 -10.83 2.73 -5.24
N SER A 196 -10.82 4.07 -5.21
CA SER A 196 -9.60 4.84 -4.90
C SER A 196 -9.37 4.96 -3.39
N SER A 197 -10.41 4.77 -2.57
CA SER A 197 -10.32 4.86 -1.11
C SER A 197 -9.44 3.75 -0.55
N ASP A 198 -9.69 2.49 -0.93
CA ASP A 198 -8.93 1.35 -0.41
C ASP A 198 -7.45 1.38 -0.81
N ASP A 199 -7.16 1.75 -2.06
CA ASP A 199 -5.78 1.93 -2.53
C ASP A 199 -5.05 3.03 -1.74
N ALA A 200 -5.72 4.15 -1.47
CA ALA A 200 -5.15 5.25 -0.70
C ALA A 200 -4.93 4.85 0.77
N VAL A 201 -5.88 4.14 1.36
CA VAL A 201 -5.78 3.60 2.72
C VAL A 201 -4.62 2.61 2.83
N ALA A 202 -4.55 1.62 1.95
CA ALA A 202 -3.48 0.61 1.94
C ALA A 202 -2.10 1.29 1.86
N ARG A 203 -1.95 2.25 0.94
CA ARG A 203 -0.72 3.04 0.78
C ARG A 203 -0.37 3.86 2.04
N ALA A 204 -1.35 4.48 2.68
CA ALA A 204 -1.12 5.23 3.92
C ALA A 204 -0.74 4.30 5.09
N LEU A 205 -1.34 3.11 5.19
CA LEU A 205 -1.02 2.14 6.23
C LEU A 205 0.37 1.52 6.04
N LEU A 206 0.81 1.34 4.79
CA LEU A 206 2.19 0.95 4.46
C LEU A 206 3.20 2.01 4.92
N ASP A 207 2.97 3.28 4.64
CA ASP A 207 3.86 4.36 5.08
C ASP A 207 3.87 4.52 6.61
N LYS A 208 2.77 4.19 7.28
CA LYS A 208 2.67 4.11 8.75
C LYS A 208 3.42 2.91 9.35
N ARG A 209 3.86 1.96 8.53
CA ARG A 209 4.57 0.75 8.97
C ARG A 209 3.81 -0.01 10.06
N VAL A 210 2.51 -0.20 9.85
CA VAL A 210 1.64 -0.92 10.80
C VAL A 210 2.24 -2.31 11.08
N PRO A 211 2.48 -2.69 12.34
CA PRO A 211 3.20 -3.94 12.66
C PRO A 211 2.59 -5.20 12.04
N ALA A 212 1.26 -5.28 11.96
CA ALA A 212 0.57 -6.40 11.33
C ALA A 212 0.85 -6.48 9.81
N LEU A 213 0.95 -5.34 9.12
CA LEU A 213 1.30 -5.30 7.70
C LEU A 213 2.77 -5.67 7.47
N GLU A 214 3.68 -5.13 8.29
CA GLU A 214 5.11 -5.47 8.21
C GLU A 214 5.31 -6.98 8.43
N ALA A 215 4.62 -7.57 9.42
CA ALA A 215 4.68 -9.02 9.67
C ALA A 215 4.13 -9.84 8.49
N ALA A 216 3.00 -9.43 7.90
CA ALA A 216 2.42 -10.11 6.75
C ALA A 216 3.33 -10.03 5.50
N LEU A 217 3.98 -8.89 5.27
CA LEU A 217 4.96 -8.73 4.19
C LEU A 217 6.18 -9.63 4.40
N ALA A 218 6.73 -9.66 5.63
CA ALA A 218 7.85 -10.52 5.97
C ALA A 218 7.52 -12.01 5.83
N GLU A 219 6.32 -12.44 6.25
CA GLU A 219 5.86 -13.82 6.06
C GLU A 219 5.74 -14.16 4.57
N GLY A 220 5.21 -13.23 3.78
CA GLY A 220 5.09 -13.37 2.33
C GLY A 220 6.45 -13.55 1.64
N GLU A 221 7.44 -12.74 2.02
CA GLU A 221 8.81 -12.82 1.53
C GLU A 221 9.47 -14.16 1.88
N ALA A 222 9.45 -14.55 3.16
CA ALA A 222 10.02 -15.82 3.61
C ALA A 222 9.38 -17.03 2.91
N ARG A 223 8.06 -17.00 2.70
CA ARG A 223 7.34 -18.03 1.94
C ARG A 223 7.74 -18.03 0.47
N GLY A 224 7.97 -16.87 -0.11
CA GLY A 224 8.45 -16.70 -1.49
C GLY A 224 9.82 -17.31 -1.69
N GLU A 225 10.76 -17.00 -0.80
CA GLU A 225 12.13 -17.54 -0.79
C GLU A 225 12.13 -19.07 -0.66
N ALA A 226 11.48 -19.61 0.37
CA ALA A 226 11.41 -21.06 0.59
C ALA A 226 10.80 -21.80 -0.62
N ARG A 227 9.78 -21.23 -1.26
CA ARG A 227 9.20 -21.79 -2.49
C ARG A 227 10.16 -21.69 -3.68
N GLY A 228 10.91 -20.61 -3.78
CA GLY A 228 11.91 -20.39 -4.81
C GLY A 228 13.04 -21.42 -4.73
N GLU A 229 13.59 -21.60 -3.54
CA GLU A 229 14.66 -22.57 -3.24
C GLU A 229 14.21 -23.99 -3.53
N ALA A 230 13.10 -24.45 -2.94
CA ALA A 230 12.59 -25.81 -3.14
C ALA A 230 12.30 -26.11 -4.62
N ARG A 231 11.77 -25.12 -5.37
CA ARG A 231 11.55 -25.27 -6.82
C ARG A 231 12.86 -25.29 -7.60
N GLY A 232 13.85 -24.50 -7.18
CA GLY A 232 15.18 -24.45 -7.77
C GLY A 232 15.90 -25.78 -7.62
N GLU A 233 15.94 -26.31 -6.41
CA GLU A 233 16.55 -27.61 -6.06
C GLU A 233 15.90 -28.75 -6.83
N ALA A 234 14.57 -28.92 -6.71
CA ALA A 234 13.86 -30.00 -7.39
C ALA A 234 14.04 -29.96 -8.93
N ARG A 235 14.07 -28.76 -9.52
CA ARG A 235 14.35 -28.60 -10.96
C ARG A 235 15.80 -28.90 -11.30
N GLY A 236 16.73 -28.52 -10.44
CA GLY A 236 18.16 -28.78 -10.60
C GLY A 236 18.45 -30.27 -10.57
N GLU A 237 17.94 -30.97 -9.56
CA GLU A 237 18.06 -32.41 -9.36
C GLU A 237 17.45 -33.17 -10.54
N ALA A 238 16.16 -32.96 -10.85
CA ALA A 238 15.50 -33.67 -11.94
C ALA A 238 16.20 -33.47 -13.29
N ARG A 239 16.72 -32.27 -13.56
CA ARG A 239 17.51 -31.99 -14.77
C ARG A 239 18.88 -32.65 -14.74
N GLY A 240 19.52 -32.68 -13.58
CA GLY A 240 20.82 -33.32 -13.36
C GLY A 240 20.73 -34.82 -13.58
N GLU A 241 19.75 -35.47 -12.95
CA GLU A 241 19.45 -36.89 -13.08
C GLU A 241 19.12 -37.26 -14.52
N ALA A 242 18.13 -36.63 -15.14
CA ALA A 242 17.74 -36.94 -16.52
C ALA A 242 18.90 -36.77 -17.51
N ARG A 243 19.76 -35.76 -17.32
CA ARG A 243 20.97 -35.58 -18.14
C ARG A 243 22.03 -36.62 -17.85
N GLY A 244 22.19 -37.00 -16.59
CA GLY A 244 23.13 -38.03 -16.15
C GLY A 244 22.76 -39.39 -16.73
N GLU A 245 21.50 -39.79 -16.58
CA GLU A 245 20.91 -41.01 -17.12
C GLU A 245 21.05 -41.08 -18.63
N ALA A 246 20.54 -40.07 -19.36
CA ALA A 246 20.62 -40.06 -20.82
C ALA A 246 22.06 -40.15 -21.34
N ARG A 247 23.02 -39.49 -20.67
CA ARG A 247 24.44 -39.59 -21.02
C ARG A 247 25.03 -40.95 -20.67
N GLY A 248 24.63 -41.53 -19.54
CA GLY A 248 25.05 -42.85 -19.07
C GLY A 248 24.59 -43.94 -20.03
N GLU A 249 23.30 -43.95 -20.36
CA GLU A 249 22.67 -44.87 -21.31
C GLU A 249 23.33 -44.78 -22.68
N ALA A 250 23.42 -43.58 -23.28
CA ALA A 250 24.05 -43.41 -24.59
C ALA A 250 25.51 -43.90 -24.63
N ARG A 251 26.27 -43.69 -23.54
CA ARG A 251 27.64 -44.22 -23.43
C ARG A 251 27.67 -45.74 -23.25
N GLY A 252 26.73 -46.28 -22.48
CA GLY A 252 26.57 -47.71 -22.25
C GLY A 252 26.23 -48.45 -23.54
N GLU A 253 25.23 -47.98 -24.27
CA GLU A 253 24.82 -48.52 -25.57
C GLU A 253 25.97 -48.48 -26.58
N ALA A 254 26.65 -47.35 -26.73
CA ALA A 254 27.79 -47.24 -27.65
C ALA A 254 28.91 -48.22 -27.32
N ARG A 255 29.24 -48.40 -26.03
CA ARG A 255 30.22 -49.40 -25.58
C ARG A 255 29.75 -50.83 -25.80
N GLY A 256 28.46 -51.09 -25.59
CA GLY A 256 27.82 -52.39 -25.85
C GLY A 256 27.88 -52.77 -27.33
N GLU A 257 27.53 -51.85 -28.22
CA GLU A 257 27.64 -52.06 -29.68
C GLU A 257 29.06 -52.37 -30.12
N ILE A 258 30.06 -51.65 -29.57
CA ILE A 258 31.47 -51.91 -29.84
C ILE A 258 31.84 -53.34 -29.40
N ARG A 259 31.52 -53.74 -28.16
CA ARG A 259 31.84 -55.08 -27.65
C ARG A 259 31.17 -56.18 -28.45
N MET A 260 29.87 -56.04 -28.75
CA MET A 260 29.15 -57.01 -29.58
C MET A 260 29.77 -57.12 -30.98
N ALA A 261 30.17 -56.00 -31.58
CA ALA A 261 30.81 -56.01 -32.89
C ALA A 261 32.20 -56.68 -32.83
N GLN A 262 32.95 -56.52 -31.74
CA GLN A 262 34.22 -57.21 -31.51
C GLN A 262 34.01 -58.73 -31.38
N GLU A 263 33.06 -59.16 -30.54
CA GLU A 263 32.73 -60.57 -30.33
C GLU A 263 32.22 -61.23 -31.61
N ALA A 264 31.33 -60.56 -32.36
CA ALA A 264 30.79 -61.07 -33.61
C ALA A 264 31.89 -61.39 -34.64
N ILE A 265 32.95 -60.57 -34.72
CA ILE A 265 34.10 -60.86 -35.60
C ILE A 265 34.76 -62.17 -35.21
N LEU A 266 35.00 -62.37 -33.90
CA LEU A 266 35.66 -63.56 -33.39
C LEU A 266 34.79 -64.81 -33.60
N THR A 267 33.48 -64.74 -33.33
CA THR A 267 32.54 -65.84 -33.57
C THR A 267 32.47 -66.22 -35.05
N VAL A 268 32.43 -65.24 -35.97
CA VAL A 268 32.45 -65.52 -37.41
C VAL A 268 33.76 -66.20 -37.81
N LEU A 269 34.91 -65.78 -37.30
CA LEU A 269 36.19 -66.43 -37.60
C LEU A 269 36.25 -67.86 -37.07
N GLU A 270 35.78 -68.07 -35.83
CA GLU A 270 35.72 -69.39 -35.18
C GLU A 270 34.80 -70.36 -35.94
N SER A 271 33.58 -69.95 -36.28
CA SER A 271 32.63 -70.78 -37.05
C SER A 271 33.17 -71.20 -38.42
N ARG A 272 34.07 -70.40 -39.01
CA ARG A 272 34.73 -70.69 -40.29
C ARG A 272 36.02 -71.51 -40.13
N GLY A 273 36.41 -71.86 -38.91
CA GLY A 273 37.66 -72.56 -38.63
C GLY A 273 38.91 -71.73 -38.92
N VAL A 274 38.80 -70.40 -38.98
CA VAL A 274 39.95 -69.52 -39.22
C VAL A 274 40.66 -69.26 -37.90
N ALA A 275 41.87 -69.79 -37.76
CA ALA A 275 42.69 -69.55 -36.57
C ALA A 275 42.90 -68.04 -36.36
N THR A 276 42.62 -67.56 -35.15
CA THR A 276 42.77 -66.14 -34.78
C THR A 276 43.99 -65.97 -33.88
N PRO A 277 45.14 -65.49 -34.39
CA PRO A 277 46.32 -65.24 -33.58
C PRO A 277 46.05 -64.20 -32.49
N ALA A 278 46.74 -64.30 -31.36
CA ALA A 278 46.57 -63.41 -30.22
C ALA A 278 46.77 -61.91 -30.56
N GLU A 279 47.60 -61.59 -31.55
CA GLU A 279 47.78 -60.23 -32.05
C GLU A 279 46.51 -59.68 -32.72
N VAL A 280 45.86 -60.49 -33.57
CA VAL A 280 44.61 -60.12 -34.24
C VAL A 280 43.47 -60.02 -33.25
N ALA A 281 43.37 -60.94 -32.29
CA ALA A 281 42.38 -60.88 -31.22
C ALA A 281 42.52 -59.60 -30.38
N ARG A 282 43.76 -59.21 -30.01
CA ARG A 282 44.02 -57.95 -29.31
C ARG A 282 43.68 -56.72 -30.15
N ALA A 283 43.97 -56.74 -31.45
CA ALA A 283 43.62 -55.65 -32.36
C ALA A 283 42.09 -55.47 -32.51
N ILE A 284 41.33 -56.57 -32.47
CA ILE A 284 39.86 -56.54 -32.47
C ILE A 284 39.35 -55.98 -31.13
N ALA A 285 39.78 -56.55 -30.01
CA ALA A 285 39.35 -56.13 -28.67
C ALA A 285 39.71 -54.67 -28.33
N GLY A 286 40.83 -54.17 -28.86
CA GLY A 286 41.27 -52.78 -28.66
C GLY A 286 40.67 -51.76 -29.63
N CYS A 287 39.82 -52.17 -30.57
CA CYS A 287 39.25 -51.27 -31.57
C CYS A 287 37.93 -50.67 -31.06
N GLU A 288 37.91 -49.37 -30.78
CA GLU A 288 36.71 -48.63 -30.34
C GLU A 288 35.93 -47.95 -31.49
N ASP A 289 36.43 -48.06 -32.73
CA ASP A 289 35.74 -47.54 -33.92
C ASP A 289 34.72 -48.57 -34.43
N LEU A 290 33.45 -48.34 -34.11
CA LEU A 290 32.34 -49.19 -34.55
C LEU A 290 32.23 -49.30 -36.07
N GLY A 291 32.51 -48.22 -36.82
CA GLY A 291 32.50 -48.24 -38.27
C GLY A 291 33.59 -49.16 -38.84
N LYS A 292 34.76 -49.18 -38.19
CA LYS A 292 35.88 -50.09 -38.51
C LYS A 292 35.54 -51.53 -38.14
N LEU A 293 34.95 -51.77 -36.98
CA LEU A 293 34.49 -53.10 -36.56
C LEU A 293 33.43 -53.65 -37.53
N ARG A 294 32.44 -52.85 -37.94
CA ARG A 294 31.42 -53.27 -38.94
C ARG A 294 32.04 -53.65 -40.28
N ARG A 295 33.12 -52.97 -40.71
CA ARG A 295 33.89 -53.37 -41.91
C ARG A 295 34.63 -54.70 -41.68
N TRP A 296 35.20 -54.89 -40.50
CA TRP A 296 35.88 -56.13 -40.13
C TRP A 296 34.91 -57.32 -40.07
N ILE A 297 33.70 -57.16 -39.54
CA ILE A 297 32.64 -58.20 -39.57
C ILE A 297 32.40 -58.69 -41.01
N LYS A 298 32.20 -57.75 -41.95
CA LYS A 298 31.97 -58.10 -43.37
C LYS A 298 33.14 -58.86 -43.99
N ARG A 299 34.37 -58.52 -43.61
CA ARG A 299 35.58 -59.21 -44.08
C ARG A 299 35.76 -60.57 -43.43
N ALA A 300 35.41 -60.70 -42.15
CA ALA A 300 35.47 -61.97 -41.43
C ALA A 300 34.62 -63.06 -42.09
N ALA A 301 33.57 -62.69 -42.83
CA ALA A 301 32.74 -63.64 -43.59
C ALA A 301 33.45 -64.27 -44.81
N THR A 302 34.44 -63.59 -45.41
CA THR A 302 35.07 -64.04 -46.68
C THR A 302 36.58 -64.20 -46.62
N ALA A 303 37.26 -63.56 -45.66
CA ALA A 303 38.72 -63.60 -45.49
C ALA A 303 39.23 -65.04 -45.31
N THR A 304 40.39 -65.35 -45.85
CA THR A 304 40.99 -66.69 -45.72
C THR A 304 41.88 -66.79 -44.49
N THR A 305 42.34 -65.65 -43.96
CA THR A 305 43.13 -65.56 -42.71
C THR A 305 42.60 -64.45 -41.80
N ALA A 306 42.81 -64.57 -40.48
CA ALA A 306 42.40 -63.53 -39.52
C ALA A 306 43.13 -62.18 -39.75
N ALA A 307 44.37 -62.20 -40.25
CA ALA A 307 45.13 -60.99 -40.58
C ALA A 307 44.46 -60.15 -41.70
N GLU A 308 43.85 -60.82 -42.69
CA GLU A 308 43.08 -60.18 -43.76
C GLU A 308 41.83 -59.48 -43.26
N VAL A 309 41.32 -59.77 -42.06
CA VAL A 309 40.18 -59.06 -41.48
C VAL A 309 40.58 -57.69 -40.97
N VAL A 310 41.72 -57.63 -40.26
CA VAL A 310 42.19 -56.41 -39.59
C VAL A 310 43.11 -55.53 -40.44
N ALA A 311 43.66 -56.05 -41.55
CA ALA A 311 44.54 -55.29 -42.44
C ALA A 311 43.89 -54.00 -42.97
N GLY A 312 44.58 -52.85 -42.89
CA GLY A 312 44.05 -51.59 -43.44
C GLY A 312 43.73 -51.69 -44.94
N SER A 313 42.73 -50.94 -45.42
CA SER A 313 42.52 -50.81 -46.86
C SER A 313 43.77 -50.19 -47.47
N ARG A 314 44.53 -50.97 -48.24
CA ARG A 314 45.57 -50.40 -49.11
C ARG A 314 44.84 -49.55 -50.14
N ARG A 315 44.74 -48.24 -49.90
CA ARG A 315 44.41 -47.28 -50.96
C ARG A 315 45.50 -47.42 -52.02
N LYS A 316 45.17 -48.03 -53.15
CA LYS A 316 45.95 -47.87 -54.37
C LYS A 316 45.91 -46.36 -54.69
N ARG A 317 47.10 -45.74 -54.71
CA ARG A 317 47.30 -44.38 -55.20
C ARG A 317 46.86 -44.29 -56.65
#